data_AF-A0AAW2U5S8-F1
#
_entry.id   AF-A0AAW2U5S8-F1
#
_cell.length_a   1.000
_cell.length_b   1.000
_cell.length_c   1.000
_cell.angle_alpha   90.00
_cell.angle_beta   90.00
_cell.angle_gamma   90.00
#
_symmetry.space_group_name_H-M   'P 1'
#
loop_
_entity.id
_entity.type
_entity.pdbx_description
1 polymer ?
#
loop_
_entity_poly.entity_id
_entity_poly.type
_entity_poly.pdbx_seq_one_letter_code
_entity_poly.pdbx_strand_id
1 'polypeptide(L)'
;MTPFAPLIAVLSSSLLACSVFSENVVRLKSSVVGASLSSNPSPILNAQALLSSELGVVILSVIMLHFAGFFVGYLSAALGGFKESQRRAISIEVGMQNSSLGVVLATSHFTSPMVALPSAMSAVIMNIMGSSLGFFWRYIDPSGPKSRPEAAEE
;
A
#
# COMPACT_ATOMS: atom_id res chain seq x y z
N MET A 1 3.88 -22.19 22.33
CA MET A 1 3.80 -21.23 21.21
C MET A 1 3.53 -22.04 19.96
N THR A 2 2.32 -21.99 19.42
CA THR A 2 1.98 -22.76 18.21
C THR A 2 2.68 -22.13 17.01
N PRO A 3 3.44 -22.88 16.20
CA PRO A 3 4.29 -22.33 15.13
C PRO A 3 3.50 -21.59 14.04
N PHE A 4 2.17 -21.78 13.98
CA PHE A 4 1.27 -21.19 13.00
C PHE A 4 0.45 -19.99 13.51
N ALA A 5 0.57 -19.61 14.80
CA ALA A 5 -0.13 -18.44 15.34
C ALA A 5 0.10 -17.14 14.52
N PRO A 6 1.33 -16.79 14.10
CA PRO A 6 1.54 -15.60 13.29
C PRO A 6 0.89 -15.71 11.90
N LEU A 7 0.84 -16.91 11.30
CA LEU A 7 0.20 -17.11 9.99
C LEU A 7 -1.31 -16.89 10.05
N ILE A 8 -1.98 -17.41 11.09
CA ILE A 8 -3.44 -17.24 11.27
C ILE A 8 -3.77 -15.79 11.63
N ALA A 9 -2.93 -15.12 12.43
CA ALA A 9 -3.07 -13.70 12.71
C ALA A 9 -2.92 -12.85 11.45
N VAL A 10 -1.94 -13.16 10.58
CA VAL A 10 -1.77 -12.52 9.25
C VAL A 10 -2.99 -12.75 8.38
N LEU A 11 -3.47 -13.99 8.29
CA LEU A 11 -4.60 -14.32 7.43
C LEU A 11 -5.87 -13.60 7.88
N SER A 12 -6.14 -13.57 9.19
CA SER A 12 -7.30 -12.88 9.76
C SER A 12 -7.20 -11.36 9.66
N SER A 13 -6.02 -10.77 9.85
CA SER A 13 -5.83 -9.32 9.69
C SER A 13 -5.84 -8.89 8.22
N SER A 14 -5.32 -9.69 7.29
CA SER A 14 -5.48 -9.48 5.84
C SER A 14 -6.93 -9.65 5.39
N LEU A 15 -7.67 -10.65 5.87
CA LEU A 15 -9.10 -10.81 5.56
C LEU A 15 -9.93 -9.65 6.10
N LEU A 16 -9.67 -9.21 7.34
CA LEU A 16 -10.34 -8.07 7.93
C LEU A 16 -10.02 -6.78 7.16
N ALA A 17 -8.76 -6.57 6.79
CA ALA A 17 -8.35 -5.43 5.97
C ALA A 17 -9.02 -5.46 4.59
N CYS A 18 -9.05 -6.61 3.92
CA CYS A 18 -9.76 -6.79 2.64
C CYS A 18 -11.26 -6.52 2.78
N SER A 19 -11.90 -6.99 3.86
CA SER A 19 -13.33 -6.78 4.11
C SER A 19 -13.64 -5.30 4.35
N VAL A 20 -12.91 -4.64 5.25
CA VAL A 20 -13.05 -3.20 5.53
C VAL A 20 -12.76 -2.38 4.28
N PHE A 21 -11.74 -2.74 3.52
CA PHE A 21 -11.39 -2.07 2.28
C PHE A 21 -12.49 -2.22 1.23
N SER A 22 -13.04 -3.42 1.02
CA SER A 22 -14.13 -3.64 0.06
C SER A 22 -15.39 -2.84 0.42
N GLU A 23 -15.74 -2.80 1.71
CA GLU A 23 -16.88 -2.05 2.21
C GLU A 23 -16.63 -0.54 2.12
N ASN A 24 -15.41 -0.09 2.40
CA ASN A 24 -15.01 1.31 2.29
C ASN A 24 -14.94 1.77 0.83
N VAL A 25 -14.51 0.93 -0.12
CA VAL A 25 -14.53 1.25 -1.57
C VAL A 25 -15.96 1.42 -2.07
N VAL A 26 -16.88 0.55 -1.65
CA VAL A 26 -18.31 0.66 -2.01
C VAL A 26 -18.93 1.92 -1.40
N ARG A 27 -18.68 2.21 -0.12
CA ARG A 27 -19.16 3.43 0.53
C ARG A 27 -18.53 4.70 -0.04
N LEU A 28 -17.26 4.65 -0.41
CA LEU A 28 -16.55 5.74 -1.05
C LEU A 28 -17.13 6.03 -2.44
N LYS A 29 -17.39 5.01 -3.27
CA LYS A 29 -18.10 5.19 -4.55
C LYS A 29 -19.45 5.89 -4.35
N SER A 30 -20.22 5.49 -3.33
CA SER A 30 -21.51 6.12 -2.99
C SER A 30 -21.35 7.56 -2.47
N SER A 31 -20.33 7.84 -1.65
CA SER A 31 -20.10 9.16 -1.05
C SER A 31 -19.59 10.18 -2.07
N VAL A 32 -18.76 9.73 -3.01
CA VAL A 32 -18.18 10.56 -4.06
C VAL A 32 -19.25 10.97 -5.08
N VAL A 33 -20.23 10.11 -5.36
CA VAL A 33 -21.44 10.44 -6.13
C VAL A 33 -22.33 11.45 -5.38
N GLY A 34 -22.37 11.40 -4.04
CA GLY A 34 -23.11 12.37 -3.22
C GLY A 34 -22.47 13.76 -3.09
N ALA A 35 -21.15 13.87 -3.26
CA ALA A 35 -20.40 15.11 -3.08
C ALA A 35 -20.48 16.08 -4.28
N SER A 36 -21.12 15.69 -5.39
CA SER A 36 -21.24 16.49 -6.63
C SER A 36 -22.16 17.73 -6.51
N LEU A 37 -22.79 17.96 -5.36
CA LEU A 37 -23.82 19.01 -5.17
C LEU A 37 -23.36 20.29 -4.45
N SER A 38 -22.08 20.46 -4.10
CA SER A 38 -21.62 21.68 -3.39
C SER A 38 -20.53 22.43 -4.16
N SER A 39 -20.95 23.51 -4.80
CA SER A 39 -20.16 24.43 -5.63
C SER A 39 -19.19 25.31 -4.84
N ASN A 40 -17.88 25.22 -5.09
CA ASN A 40 -16.85 26.27 -4.83
C ASN A 40 -15.52 25.98 -5.59
N PRO A 41 -14.79 27.00 -6.11
CA PRO A 41 -13.57 26.81 -6.91
C PRO A 41 -12.31 26.83 -6.05
N SER A 42 -11.67 25.69 -5.81
CA SER A 42 -10.36 25.59 -5.14
C SER A 42 -9.55 24.42 -5.73
N PRO A 43 -8.21 24.37 -5.63
CA PRO A 43 -7.39 23.27 -6.16
C PRO A 43 -7.74 21.89 -5.57
N ILE A 44 -8.42 21.88 -4.42
CA ILE A 44 -9.02 20.69 -3.80
C ILE A 44 -10.14 20.11 -4.70
N LEU A 45 -10.88 20.93 -5.45
CA LEU A 45 -11.90 20.49 -6.40
C LEU A 45 -11.31 19.75 -7.60
N ASN A 46 -10.11 20.09 -8.08
CA ASN A 46 -9.49 19.34 -9.18
C ASN A 46 -9.12 17.93 -8.73
N ALA A 47 -8.58 17.80 -7.51
CA ALA A 47 -8.35 16.49 -6.91
C ALA A 47 -9.67 15.75 -6.66
N GLN A 48 -10.71 16.44 -6.19
CA GLN A 48 -12.02 15.85 -5.90
C GLN A 48 -12.77 15.41 -7.17
N ALA A 49 -12.75 16.21 -8.24
CA ALA A 49 -13.29 15.85 -9.55
C ALA A 49 -12.50 14.72 -10.22
N LEU A 50 -11.17 14.68 -10.05
CA LEU A 50 -10.34 13.55 -10.45
C LEU A 50 -10.68 12.30 -9.65
N LEU A 51 -10.85 12.41 -8.33
CA LEU A 51 -11.28 11.33 -7.43
C LEU A 51 -12.70 10.83 -7.74
N SER A 52 -13.58 11.70 -8.25
CA SER A 52 -14.93 11.36 -8.73
C SER A 52 -14.99 10.65 -10.06
N SER A 53 -13.92 10.69 -10.85
CA SER A 53 -13.81 9.91 -12.07
C SER A 53 -13.53 8.43 -11.77
N GLU A 54 -13.83 7.54 -12.71
CA GLU A 54 -13.48 6.12 -12.58
C GLU A 54 -11.98 5.90 -12.30
N LEU A 55 -11.12 6.73 -12.88
CA LEU A 55 -9.68 6.72 -12.64
C LEU A 55 -9.34 7.12 -11.20
N GLY A 56 -10.06 8.09 -10.65
CA GLY A 56 -9.93 8.53 -9.26
C GLY A 56 -10.23 7.44 -8.25
N VAL A 57 -11.31 6.70 -8.49
CA VAL A 57 -11.67 5.54 -7.68
C VAL A 57 -10.58 4.47 -7.75
N VAL A 58 -10.01 4.21 -8.93
CA VAL A 58 -8.89 3.26 -9.09
C VAL A 58 -7.66 3.72 -8.31
N ILE A 59 -7.25 4.99 -8.42
CA ILE A 59 -6.11 5.55 -7.68
C ILE A 59 -6.32 5.40 -6.17
N LEU A 60 -7.48 5.82 -5.67
CA LEU A 60 -7.78 5.75 -4.24
C LEU A 60 -7.85 4.31 -3.74
N SER A 61 -8.43 3.40 -4.53
CA SER A 61 -8.44 1.97 -4.27
C SER A 61 -7.01 1.42 -4.16
N VAL A 62 -6.12 1.77 -5.08
CA VAL A 62 -4.72 1.33 -5.07
C VAL A 62 -3.95 1.90 -3.88
N ILE A 63 -4.12 3.18 -3.55
CA ILE A 63 -3.49 3.81 -2.36
C ILE A 63 -3.88 3.06 -1.10
N MET A 64 -5.16 2.80 -0.92
CA MET A 64 -5.68 2.09 0.25
C MET A 64 -5.20 0.64 0.31
N LEU A 65 -5.10 -0.06 -0.83
CA LEU A 65 -4.56 -1.41 -0.90
C LEU A 65 -3.12 -1.47 -0.39
N HIS A 66 -2.24 -0.60 -0.87
CA HIS A 66 -0.85 -0.57 -0.42
C HIS A 66 -0.73 -0.08 1.02
N PHE A 67 -1.52 0.93 1.43
CA PHE A 67 -1.55 1.39 2.82
C PHE A 67 -1.90 0.25 3.76
N ALA A 68 -2.94 -0.53 3.44
CA ALA A 68 -3.32 -1.71 4.19
C ALA A 68 -2.20 -2.77 4.17
N GLY A 69 -1.56 -3.01 3.02
CA GLY A 69 -0.42 -3.93 2.90
C GLY A 69 0.74 -3.57 3.81
N PHE A 70 1.22 -2.32 3.77
CA PHE A 70 2.28 -1.83 4.65
C PHE A 70 1.88 -1.95 6.13
N PHE A 71 0.66 -1.53 6.48
CA PHE A 71 0.16 -1.53 7.85
C PHE A 71 0.02 -2.95 8.42
N VAL A 72 -0.65 -3.85 7.69
CA VAL A 72 -0.85 -5.25 8.09
C VAL A 72 0.48 -6.00 8.13
N GLY A 73 1.38 -5.76 7.17
CA GLY A 73 2.73 -6.33 7.17
C GLY A 73 3.53 -5.92 8.41
N TYR A 74 3.47 -4.64 8.80
CA TYR A 74 4.13 -4.18 10.03
C TYR A 74 3.50 -4.77 11.29
N LEU A 75 2.16 -4.71 11.38
CA LEU A 75 1.42 -5.15 12.55
C LEU A 75 1.58 -6.66 12.78
N SER A 76 1.51 -7.46 11.72
CA SER A 76 1.71 -8.90 11.82
C SER A 76 3.11 -9.27 12.28
N ALA A 77 4.15 -8.58 11.78
CA ALA A 77 5.51 -8.76 12.27
C ALA A 77 5.67 -8.27 13.73
N ALA A 78 4.93 -7.25 14.14
CA ALA A 78 4.92 -6.80 15.53
C ALA A 78 4.28 -7.84 16.46
N LEU A 79 3.12 -8.40 16.07
CA LEU A 79 2.44 -9.47 16.80
C LEU A 79 3.25 -10.78 16.83
N GLY A 80 4.02 -11.05 15.78
CA GLY A 80 4.96 -12.17 15.73
C GLY A 80 6.22 -12.00 16.59
N GLY A 81 6.39 -10.85 17.26
CA GLY A 81 7.53 -10.60 18.15
C GLY A 81 8.86 -10.33 17.44
N PHE A 82 8.83 -10.00 16.14
CA PHE A 82 10.05 -9.71 15.37
C PHE A 82 10.73 -8.41 15.85
N LYS A 83 12.01 -8.22 15.53
CA LYS A 83 12.73 -6.97 15.82
C LYS A 83 12.33 -5.86 14.84
N GLU A 84 12.52 -4.60 15.22
CA GLU A 84 12.09 -3.43 14.41
C GLU A 84 12.58 -3.47 12.96
N SER A 85 13.85 -3.79 12.73
CA SER A 85 14.40 -3.93 11.36
C SER A 85 13.68 -4.99 10.53
N GLN A 86 13.31 -6.12 11.14
CA GLN A 86 12.55 -7.18 10.47
C GLN A 86 11.10 -6.77 10.24
N ARG A 87 10.47 -6.06 11.18
CA ARG A 87 9.10 -5.54 11.01
C ARG A 87 9.01 -4.57 9.85
N ARG A 88 9.97 -3.65 9.72
CA ARG A 88 10.07 -2.71 8.60
C ARG A 88 10.27 -3.44 7.27
N ALA A 89 11.17 -4.43 7.24
CA ALA A 89 11.39 -5.23 6.05
C ALA A 89 10.14 -5.99 5.62
N ILE A 90 9.45 -6.66 6.56
CA ILE A 90 8.20 -7.40 6.28
C ILE A 90 7.09 -6.45 5.83
N SER A 91 6.96 -5.27 6.45
CA SER A 91 6.02 -4.24 6.02
C SER A 91 6.23 -3.83 4.56
N ILE A 92 7.48 -3.59 4.17
CA ILE A 92 7.84 -3.24 2.78
C ILE A 92 7.57 -4.41 1.84
N GLU A 93 7.97 -5.63 2.18
CA GLU A 93 7.76 -6.82 1.35
C GLU A 93 6.27 -7.09 1.10
N VAL A 94 5.42 -6.92 2.12
CA VAL A 94 3.97 -7.13 2.00
C VAL A 94 3.30 -5.99 1.22
N GLY A 95 3.74 -4.74 1.42
CA GLY A 95 3.18 -3.58 0.73
C GLY A 95 3.65 -3.43 -0.71
N MET A 96 4.85 -3.90 -1.05
CA MET A 96 5.47 -3.80 -2.39
C MET A 96 5.19 -5.05 -3.22
N GLN A 97 4.02 -5.10 -3.86
CA GLN A 97 3.64 -6.23 -4.70
C GLN A 97 4.24 -6.15 -6.12
N ASN A 98 4.42 -7.29 -6.79
CA ASN A 98 4.88 -7.28 -8.17
C ASN A 98 3.76 -6.86 -9.14
N SER A 99 3.69 -5.56 -9.39
CA SER A 99 2.72 -4.94 -10.28
C SER A 99 2.87 -5.34 -11.77
N SER A 100 4.05 -5.79 -12.20
CA SER A 100 4.27 -6.22 -13.59
C SER A 100 3.53 -7.52 -13.91
N LEU A 101 3.52 -8.47 -12.96
CA LEU A 101 2.80 -9.72 -13.09
C LEU A 101 1.29 -9.47 -13.20
N GLY A 102 0.75 -8.53 -12.44
CA GLY A 102 -0.66 -8.17 -12.50
C GLY A 102 -1.06 -7.58 -13.86
N VAL A 103 -0.21 -6.76 -14.48
CA VAL A 103 -0.44 -6.25 -15.84
C VAL A 103 -0.45 -7.40 -16.84
N VAL A 104 0.56 -8.30 -16.77
CA VAL A 104 0.66 -9.46 -17.67
C VAL A 104 -0.56 -10.37 -17.55
N LEU A 105 -0.99 -10.69 -16.33
CA LEU A 105 -2.19 -11.51 -16.10
C LEU A 105 -3.44 -10.82 -16.62
N ALA A 106 -3.59 -9.52 -16.38
CA ALA A 106 -4.71 -8.73 -16.87
C ALA A 106 -4.80 -8.76 -18.41
N THR A 107 -3.68 -8.52 -19.10
CA THR A 107 -3.64 -8.50 -20.57
C THR A 107 -3.75 -9.88 -21.20
N SER A 108 -3.36 -10.94 -20.49
CA SER A 108 -3.39 -12.30 -21.01
C SER A 108 -4.76 -12.96 -20.86
N HIS A 109 -5.53 -12.58 -19.84
CA HIS A 109 -6.81 -13.24 -19.51
C HIS A 109 -8.05 -12.37 -19.72
N PHE A 110 -7.91 -11.05 -19.88
CA PHE A 110 -9.03 -10.15 -20.11
C PHE A 110 -8.87 -9.38 -21.41
N THR A 111 -9.96 -9.29 -22.18
CA THR A 111 -10.00 -8.56 -23.45
C THR A 111 -9.98 -7.03 -23.24
N SER A 112 -10.45 -6.56 -22.08
CA SER A 112 -10.50 -5.12 -21.79
C SER A 112 -9.17 -4.63 -21.21
N PRO A 113 -8.51 -3.64 -21.84
CA PRO A 113 -7.26 -3.07 -21.34
C PRO A 113 -7.44 -2.32 -20.01
N MET A 114 -8.68 -1.94 -19.67
CA MET A 114 -8.98 -1.27 -18.40
C MET A 114 -8.67 -2.12 -17.17
N VAL A 115 -8.61 -3.45 -17.30
CA VAL A 115 -8.29 -4.36 -16.20
C VAL A 115 -6.80 -4.29 -15.81
N ALA A 116 -5.93 -3.86 -16.73
CA ALA A 116 -4.51 -3.67 -16.45
C ALA A 116 -4.22 -2.34 -15.72
N LEU A 117 -5.16 -1.38 -15.79
CA LEU A 117 -4.97 -0.02 -15.27
C LEU A 117 -4.65 0.02 -13.76
N PRO A 118 -5.35 -0.71 -12.86
CA PRO A 118 -5.01 -0.71 -11.44
C PRO A 118 -3.59 -1.25 -11.19
N SER A 119 -3.18 -2.28 -11.91
CA SER A 119 -1.85 -2.88 -11.77
C SER A 119 -0.74 -1.95 -12.27
N ALA A 120 -0.97 -1.22 -13.36
CA ALA A 120 -0.03 -0.21 -13.85
C ALA A 120 0.11 0.96 -12.85
N MET A 121 -1.00 1.45 -12.30
CA MET A 121 -0.99 2.54 -11.32
C MET A 121 -0.37 2.13 -9.98
N SER A 122 -0.60 0.88 -9.57
CA SER A 122 0.01 0.23 -8.40
C SER A 122 1.53 0.36 -8.40
N ALA A 123 2.19 0.16 -9.55
CA ALA A 123 3.64 0.29 -9.64
C ALA A 123 4.16 1.68 -9.24
N VAL A 124 3.47 2.75 -9.64
CA VAL A 124 3.89 4.12 -9.31
C VAL A 124 3.59 4.42 -7.85
N ILE A 125 2.39 4.11 -7.39
CA ILE A 125 1.90 4.45 -6.05
C ILE A 125 2.70 3.70 -4.97
N MET A 126 2.93 2.40 -5.13
CA MET A 126 3.66 1.60 -4.16
C MET A 126 5.11 2.07 -3.99
N ASN A 127 5.76 2.48 -5.10
CA ASN A 127 7.12 3.00 -5.06
C ASN A 127 7.20 4.34 -4.33
N ILE A 128 6.25 5.25 -4.57
CA ILE A 128 6.17 6.52 -3.86
C ILE A 128 5.95 6.26 -2.37
N MET A 129 4.95 5.46 -2.02
CA MET A 129 4.61 5.14 -0.63
C MET A 129 5.73 4.42 0.11
N GLY A 130 6.32 3.38 -0.49
CA GLY A 130 7.43 2.63 0.09
C GLY A 130 8.68 3.49 0.29
N SER A 131 8.99 4.37 -0.67
CA SER A 131 10.11 5.32 -0.53
C SER A 131 9.86 6.34 0.58
N SER A 132 8.65 6.90 0.65
CA SER A 132 8.26 7.82 1.73
C SER A 132 8.33 7.16 3.10
N LEU A 133 7.87 5.92 3.22
CA LEU A 133 7.91 5.15 4.47
C LEU A 133 9.34 4.82 4.89
N GLY A 134 10.18 4.41 3.94
CA GLY A 134 11.61 4.20 4.16
C GLY A 134 12.33 5.48 4.61
N PHE A 135 12.01 6.62 3.99
CA PHE A 135 12.53 7.92 4.38
C PHE A 135 12.08 8.32 5.80
N PHE A 136 10.81 8.10 6.14
CA PHE A 136 10.27 8.37 7.46
C PHE A 136 10.98 7.55 8.55
N TRP A 137 11.20 6.26 8.32
CA TRP A 137 11.95 5.42 9.26
C TRP A 137 13.42 5.82 9.38
N ARG A 138 14.04 6.30 8.30
CA ARG A 138 15.41 6.85 8.36
C ARG A 138 15.49 8.09 9.26
N TYR A 139 14.43 8.89 9.32
CA TYR A 139 14.38 10.06 10.20
C TYR A 139 14.14 9.68 11.67
N ILE A 140 13.35 8.62 11.92
CA ILE A 140 13.04 8.12 13.27
C ILE A 140 14.19 7.29 13.86
N ASP A 141 15.07 6.76 13.03
CA ASP A 141 16.19 5.93 13.45
C ASP A 141 17.53 6.69 13.33
N PRO A 142 17.87 7.56 14.31
CA PRO A 142 19.07 8.38 14.26
C PRO A 142 20.35 7.60 14.54
N SER A 143 20.33 6.25 14.56
CA SER A 143 21.57 5.49 14.55
C SER A 143 22.29 5.76 13.23
N GLY A 144 23.28 6.66 13.29
CA GLY A 144 24.07 7.15 12.17
C GLY A 144 24.72 6.04 11.35
N PRO A 145 25.36 6.38 10.22
CA PRO A 145 26.03 5.40 9.37
C PRO A 145 26.93 4.53 10.26
N LYS A 146 26.60 3.24 10.37
CA LYS A 146 27.44 2.25 11.04
C LYS A 146 28.78 2.33 10.32
N SER A 147 29.77 2.94 10.96
CA SER A 147 31.11 3.12 10.41
C SER A 147 31.58 1.75 9.93
N ARG A 148 31.78 1.65 8.61
CA ARG A 148 32.43 0.50 8.02
C ARG A 148 33.80 0.43 8.69
N PRO A 149 34.26 -0.72 9.22
CA PRO A 149 35.64 -0.80 9.67
C PRO A 149 36.50 -0.47 8.46
N GLU A 150 37.28 0.58 8.64
CA GLU A 150 38.46 0.90 7.88
C GLU A 150 39.18 -0.41 7.59
N ALA A 151 39.20 -0.80 6.32
CA ALA A 151 40.07 -1.87 5.85
C ALA A 151 41.49 -1.35 6.03
N ALA A 152 42.03 -1.57 7.23
CA ALA A 152 43.43 -1.45 7.51
C ALA A 152 44.17 -2.39 6.55
N GLU A 153 45.03 -1.75 5.77
CA GLU A 153 46.27 -2.24 5.18
C GLU A 153 46.74 -3.60 5.73
N GLU A 154 46.89 -4.58 4.82
CA GLU A 154 48.16 -5.23 4.47
C GLU A 154 48.03 -6.00 3.15
#